data_AF-A0AAD5MSB0-F1
#
_entry.id   AF-A0AAD5MSB0-F1
#
_cell.length_a   1.000
_cell.length_b   1.000
_cell.length_c   1.000
_cell.angle_alpha   90.00
_cell.angle_beta   90.00
_cell.angle_gamma   90.00
#
_symmetry.space_group_name_H-M   'P 1'
#
loop_
_entity.id
_entity.type
_entity.pdbx_description
1 polymer ?
#
loop_
_entity_poly.entity_id
_entity_poly.type
_entity_poly.pdbx_seq_one_letter_code
_entity_poly.pdbx_strand_id
1 'polypeptide(L)'
;MDHWKVARGKPDSLLWLAATGTMQLPREPFAVIEQRGNPVDALMTDKISCHRRPANLSFVYWAIGSSDLEICLTDVKGEKFNCTGMLRSPVMPGEVNLEIPVVQEPFHIMISPNTLPGVLIIDDIRSNVNSCGWGSTPSVVTENANMSTKSSHLVNDNRCTI
;
A
#
# COMPACT_ATOMS: atom_id res chain seq x y z
N MET A 1 -13.08 2.13 11.95
CA MET A 1 -13.94 1.59 10.88
C MET A 1 -13.15 1.90 9.64
N ASP A 2 -12.60 0.88 9.00
CA ASP A 2 -11.64 1.06 7.92
C ASP A 2 -12.45 1.26 6.62
N HIS A 3 -12.29 2.38 5.93
CA HIS A 3 -13.07 2.72 4.72
C HIS A 3 -12.30 2.53 3.40
N TRP A 4 -11.13 1.87 3.41
CA TRP A 4 -10.55 1.34 2.18
C TRP A 4 -11.26 0.03 1.77
N LYS A 5 -11.34 -0.24 0.47
CA LYS A 5 -12.09 -1.39 -0.07
C LYS A 5 -11.26 -2.13 -1.10
N VAL A 6 -11.47 -3.43 -1.21
CA VAL A 6 -10.99 -4.25 -2.34
C VAL A 6 -12.05 -4.23 -3.43
N ALA A 7 -11.71 -3.70 -4.59
CA ALA A 7 -12.53 -3.77 -5.78
C ALA A 7 -12.17 -5.01 -6.61
N ARG A 8 -13.20 -5.70 -7.12
CA ARG A 8 -13.09 -6.93 -7.94
C ARG A 8 -13.81 -6.80 -9.29
N GLY A 9 -14.04 -5.57 -9.73
CA GLY A 9 -14.75 -5.29 -10.96
C GLY A 9 -13.93 -4.37 -11.85
N LYS A 10 -14.08 -4.53 -13.16
CA LYS A 10 -13.45 -3.67 -14.15
C LYS A 10 -14.15 -2.30 -14.19
N PRO A 11 -13.42 -1.18 -14.05
CA PRO A 11 -14.00 0.15 -14.24
C PRO A 11 -14.53 0.33 -15.67
N ASP A 12 -15.57 1.15 -15.83
CA ASP A 12 -16.01 1.58 -17.16
C ASP A 12 -14.93 2.43 -17.83
N SER A 13 -14.52 2.06 -19.05
CA SER A 13 -13.36 2.67 -19.70
C SER A 13 -13.53 4.17 -20.00
N LEU A 14 -14.74 4.62 -20.34
CA LEU A 14 -14.97 6.03 -20.67
C LEU A 14 -15.00 6.88 -19.41
N LEU A 15 -15.68 6.40 -18.36
CA LEU A 15 -15.66 7.06 -17.06
C LEU A 15 -14.24 7.07 -16.46
N TRP A 16 -13.48 6.00 -16.67
CA TRP A 16 -12.10 5.92 -16.24
C TRP A 16 -11.19 6.95 -16.92
N LEU A 17 -11.29 7.07 -18.24
CA LEU A 17 -10.55 8.07 -19.01
C LEU A 17 -10.90 9.48 -18.54
N ALA A 18 -12.18 9.76 -18.33
CA ALA A 18 -12.64 11.06 -17.85
C ALA A 18 -12.10 11.40 -16.45
N ALA A 19 -11.96 10.40 -15.58
CA ALA A 19 -11.53 10.59 -14.20
C ALA A 19 -9.99 10.64 -14.03
N THR A 20 -9.24 9.87 -14.81
CA THR A 20 -7.79 9.68 -14.63
C THR A 20 -6.94 10.27 -15.75
N GLY A 21 -7.53 10.59 -16.90
CA GLY A 21 -6.81 11.03 -18.10
C GLY A 21 -6.11 9.90 -18.87
N THR A 22 -6.31 8.62 -18.49
CA THR A 22 -5.69 7.46 -19.15
C THR A 22 -6.68 6.35 -19.41
N MET A 23 -6.39 5.50 -20.39
CA MET A 23 -7.15 4.26 -20.67
C MET A 23 -6.56 3.03 -19.97
N GLN A 24 -5.42 3.19 -19.28
CA GLN A 24 -4.81 2.09 -18.53
C GLN A 24 -5.60 1.84 -17.25
N LEU A 25 -6.21 0.65 -17.17
CA LEU A 25 -7.07 0.21 -16.06
C LEU A 25 -6.26 -0.63 -15.05
N PRO A 26 -6.63 -0.61 -13.76
CA PRO A 26 -6.13 -1.57 -12.78
C PRO A 26 -6.62 -2.98 -13.13
N ARG A 27 -5.88 -3.98 -12.65
CA ARG A 27 -6.21 -5.40 -12.73
C ARG A 27 -6.95 -5.81 -11.46
N GLU A 28 -7.96 -6.66 -11.60
CA GLU A 28 -8.68 -7.17 -10.44
C GLU A 28 -7.85 -8.23 -9.69
N PRO A 29 -7.86 -8.25 -8.34
CA PRO A 29 -8.42 -7.24 -7.44
C PRO A 29 -7.46 -6.06 -7.19
N PHE A 30 -8.01 -4.87 -6.93
CA PHE A 30 -7.22 -3.67 -6.59
C PHE A 30 -7.79 -2.94 -5.36
N ALA A 31 -6.95 -2.16 -4.68
CA ALA A 31 -7.36 -1.39 -3.50
C ALA A 31 -7.91 -0.01 -3.90
N VAL A 32 -8.93 0.44 -3.18
CA VAL A 32 -9.58 1.74 -3.37
C VAL A 32 -9.68 2.46 -2.02
N ILE A 33 -9.26 3.72 -1.98
CA ILE A 33 -9.43 4.60 -0.82
C ILE A 33 -10.25 5.81 -1.24
N GLU A 34 -11.46 5.93 -0.70
CA GLU A 34 -12.33 7.09 -0.92
C GLU A 34 -12.00 8.18 0.09
N GLN A 35 -11.56 9.35 -0.38
CA GLN A 35 -11.21 10.48 0.48
C GLN A 35 -12.38 11.47 0.49
N ARG A 36 -13.02 11.61 1.65
CA ARG A 36 -14.16 12.54 1.85
C ARG A 36 -13.82 13.70 2.79
N GLY A 37 -12.56 13.83 3.20
CA GLY A 37 -12.10 14.75 4.25
C GLY A 37 -11.37 13.98 5.36
N ASN A 38 -11.19 14.61 6.53
CA ASN A 38 -10.53 13.99 7.68
C ASN A 38 -11.55 13.26 8.58
N PRO A 39 -11.33 11.99 9.01
CA PRO A 39 -10.18 11.12 8.77
C PRO A 39 -10.19 10.43 7.41
N VAL A 40 -9.00 10.09 6.93
CA VAL A 40 -8.81 9.27 5.73
C VAL A 40 -8.08 7.99 6.12
N ASP A 41 -8.50 6.86 5.56
CA ASP A 41 -7.82 5.58 5.77
C ASP A 41 -6.46 5.52 5.09
N ALA A 42 -5.59 4.68 5.63
CA ALA A 42 -4.30 4.35 5.02
C ALA A 42 -4.21 2.84 4.82
N LEU A 43 -3.46 2.41 3.81
CA LEU A 43 -3.03 1.02 3.71
C LEU A 43 -1.77 0.86 4.55
N MET A 44 -1.72 -0.19 5.34
CA MET A 44 -0.57 -0.46 6.21
C MET A 44 -0.26 -1.95 6.19
N THR A 45 1.03 -2.30 6.22
CA THR A 45 1.45 -3.69 6.32
C THR A 45 1.18 -4.28 7.69
N ASP A 46 1.24 -5.61 7.78
CA ASP A 46 1.50 -6.23 9.08
C ASP A 46 2.81 -5.69 9.69
N LYS A 47 2.98 -5.91 10.99
CA LYS A 47 4.19 -5.53 11.71
C LYS A 47 5.38 -6.30 11.15
N ILE A 48 6.36 -5.57 10.62
CA ILE A 48 7.66 -6.11 10.21
C ILE A 48 8.59 -6.01 11.41
N SER A 49 9.08 -7.15 11.92
CA SER A 49 9.86 -7.18 13.17
C SER A 49 11.20 -6.44 13.05
N CYS A 50 11.90 -6.64 11.93
CA CYS A 50 13.06 -5.86 11.51
C CYS A 50 13.44 -6.27 10.08
N HIS A 51 14.27 -5.46 9.43
CA HIS A 51 14.71 -5.63 8.06
C HIS A 51 16.22 -5.35 7.95
N ARG A 52 17.01 -6.35 7.55
CA ARG A 52 18.49 -6.33 7.66
C ARG A 52 19.24 -6.03 6.36
N ARG A 53 18.54 -5.92 5.25
CA ARG A 53 19.09 -5.55 3.93
C ARG A 53 18.16 -4.54 3.30
N PRO A 54 18.56 -3.74 2.31
CA PRO A 54 17.59 -2.96 1.55
C PRO A 54 16.54 -3.86 0.88
N ALA A 55 15.30 -3.38 0.79
CA ALA A 55 14.21 -4.02 0.02
C ALA A 55 13.58 -2.99 -0.91
N ASN A 56 12.77 -3.45 -1.85
CA ASN A 56 11.98 -2.59 -2.71
C ASN A 56 10.50 -2.78 -2.40
N LEU A 57 9.79 -1.67 -2.34
CA LEU A 57 8.34 -1.58 -2.44
C LEU A 57 8.02 -0.99 -3.81
N SER A 58 7.18 -1.67 -4.58
CA SER A 58 6.64 -1.14 -5.83
C SER A 58 5.15 -1.27 -5.92
N PHE A 59 4.48 -0.35 -6.58
CA PHE A 59 3.06 -0.45 -6.90
C PHE A 59 2.71 0.54 -8.01
N VAL A 60 1.52 0.37 -8.58
CA VAL A 60 0.92 1.30 -9.53
C VAL A 60 -0.25 1.98 -8.86
N TYR A 61 -0.47 3.26 -9.11
CA TYR A 61 -1.60 3.98 -8.54
C TYR A 61 -2.24 4.97 -9.52
N TRP A 62 -3.50 5.29 -9.23
CA TRP A 62 -4.24 6.38 -9.87
C TRP A 62 -4.80 7.29 -8.79
N ALA A 63 -4.60 8.59 -8.97
CA ALA A 63 -5.17 9.62 -8.12
C ALA A 63 -6.24 10.38 -8.90
N ILE A 64 -7.47 10.42 -8.37
CA ILE A 64 -8.62 11.11 -8.96
C ILE A 64 -9.02 12.27 -8.07
N GLY A 65 -9.32 13.42 -8.66
CA GLY A 65 -9.70 14.64 -7.93
C GLY A 65 -8.47 15.33 -7.32
N SER A 66 -8.55 15.70 -6.05
CA SER A 66 -7.41 16.31 -5.31
C SER A 66 -6.60 15.27 -4.51
N SER A 67 -6.78 14.00 -4.85
CA SER A 67 -6.11 12.86 -4.25
C SER A 67 -4.59 12.91 -4.49
N ASP A 68 -3.83 12.51 -3.47
CA ASP A 68 -2.39 12.31 -3.52
C ASP A 68 -2.01 11.37 -2.37
N LEU A 69 -0.80 10.80 -2.42
CA LEU A 69 -0.31 9.87 -1.41
C LEU A 69 1.14 10.13 -1.04
N GLU A 70 1.49 9.74 0.18
CA GLU A 70 2.86 9.56 0.65
C GLU A 70 3.07 8.13 1.12
N ILE A 71 4.33 7.69 1.12
CA ILE A 71 4.73 6.43 1.74
C ILE A 71 5.58 6.78 2.95
N CYS A 72 5.23 6.22 4.10
CA CYS A 72 5.97 6.38 5.35
C CYS A 72 6.27 5.01 5.95
N LEU A 73 7.32 4.95 6.75
CA LEU A 73 7.44 3.92 7.76
C LEU A 73 6.72 4.41 9.02
N THR A 74 6.14 3.51 9.80
CA THR A 74 5.63 3.86 11.12
C THR A 74 6.16 2.93 12.19
N ASP A 75 6.31 3.45 13.40
CA ASP A 75 6.59 2.60 14.55
C ASP A 75 5.34 1.77 14.92
N VAL A 76 5.44 0.96 15.98
CA VAL A 76 4.32 0.14 16.47
C VAL A 76 3.16 0.95 17.06
N LYS A 77 3.36 2.25 17.33
CA LYS A 77 2.34 3.19 17.84
C LYS A 77 1.67 3.96 16.70
N GLY A 78 2.20 3.88 15.47
CA GLY A 78 1.70 4.59 14.29
C GLY A 78 2.38 5.95 14.06
N GLU A 79 3.48 6.25 14.78
CA GLU A 79 4.26 7.46 14.55
C GLU A 79 5.06 7.33 13.25
N LYS A 80 4.84 8.26 12.31
CA LYS A 80 5.45 8.26 10.98
C LYS A 80 6.93 8.67 11.04
N PHE A 81 7.76 7.98 10.29
CA PHE A 81 9.16 8.33 10.01
C PHE A 81 9.55 7.91 8.58
N ASN A 82 10.66 8.45 8.06
CA ASN A 82 11.18 8.16 6.71
C ASN A 82 10.11 8.26 5.60
N CYS A 83 9.35 9.36 5.60
CA CYS A 83 8.32 9.60 4.59
C CYS A 83 8.91 10.13 3.27
N THR A 84 8.30 9.75 2.15
CA THR A 84 8.63 10.29 0.81
C THR A 84 8.20 11.74 0.63
N GLY A 85 7.25 12.21 1.45
CA GLY A 85 6.38 13.33 1.11
C GLY A 85 5.35 12.95 0.05
N MET A 86 4.42 13.86 -0.23
CA MET A 86 3.38 13.67 -1.24
C MET A 86 3.99 13.52 -2.63
N LEU A 87 3.62 12.46 -3.36
CA LEU A 87 4.24 12.11 -4.64
C LEU A 87 3.93 13.12 -5.75
N ARG A 88 2.74 13.72 -5.75
CA ARG A 88 2.35 14.79 -6.69
C ARG A 88 2.58 14.43 -8.16
N SER A 89 2.31 13.17 -8.54
CA SER A 89 2.53 12.73 -9.92
C SER A 89 1.68 13.56 -10.90
N PRO A 90 2.28 14.12 -11.97
CA PRO A 90 1.55 14.91 -12.96
C PRO A 90 0.79 14.05 -13.98
N VAL A 91 1.05 12.74 -14.03
CA VAL A 91 0.49 11.80 -15.01
C VAL A 91 0.03 10.52 -14.34
N MET A 92 -0.97 9.87 -14.94
CA MET A 92 -1.56 8.62 -14.45
C MET A 92 -1.47 7.48 -15.49
N PRO A 93 -1.22 6.23 -15.05
CA PRO A 93 -0.91 5.87 -13.66
C PRO A 93 0.43 6.41 -13.19
N GLY A 94 0.54 6.63 -11.88
CA GLY A 94 1.83 6.80 -11.22
C GLY A 94 2.44 5.43 -10.90
N GLU A 95 3.75 5.30 -11.09
CA GLU A 95 4.51 4.12 -10.71
C GLU A 95 5.41 4.46 -9.53
N VAL A 96 5.41 3.58 -8.51
CA VAL A 96 6.28 3.68 -7.35
C VAL A 96 7.27 2.54 -7.38
N ASN A 97 8.54 2.85 -7.14
CA ASN A 97 9.59 1.89 -6.86
C ASN A 97 10.54 2.54 -5.83
N LEU A 98 10.33 2.18 -4.57
CA LEU A 98 11.00 2.79 -3.42
C LEU A 98 11.87 1.76 -2.72
N GLU A 99 13.12 2.12 -2.44
CA GLU A 99 13.97 1.34 -1.56
C GLU A 99 13.55 1.57 -0.10
N ILE A 100 13.21 0.49 0.59
CA ILE A 100 12.96 0.44 2.02
C ILE A 100 14.30 0.26 2.75
N PRO A 101 14.68 1.19 3.64
CA PRO A 101 15.97 1.15 4.31
C PRO A 101 16.03 0.00 5.33
N VAL A 102 17.25 -0.28 5.80
CA VAL A 102 17.48 -1.19 6.92
C VAL A 102 16.88 -0.58 8.20
N VAL A 103 16.03 -1.34 8.89
CA VAL A 103 15.39 -0.92 10.15
C VAL A 103 15.51 -2.07 11.16
N GLN A 104 16.08 -1.78 12.33
CA GLN A 104 16.33 -2.80 13.37
C GLN A 104 15.17 -2.96 14.36
N GLU A 105 14.29 -1.97 14.42
CA GLU A 105 13.12 -1.96 15.31
C GLU A 105 11.84 -2.36 14.55
N PRO A 106 10.80 -2.86 15.24
CA PRO A 106 9.56 -3.22 14.59
C PRO A 106 8.86 -2.00 13.97
N PHE A 107 8.42 -2.14 12.72
CA PHE A 107 7.81 -1.06 11.95
C PHE A 107 6.69 -1.57 11.04
N HIS A 108 5.93 -0.64 10.47
CA HIS A 108 5.00 -0.88 9.39
C HIS A 108 5.37 -0.02 8.18
N ILE A 109 5.01 -0.45 6.98
CA ILE A 109 4.99 0.41 5.80
C ILE A 109 3.56 0.91 5.63
N MET A 110 3.39 2.22 5.51
CA MET A 110 2.10 2.88 5.38
C MET A 110 2.04 3.66 4.06
N ILE A 111 1.00 3.41 3.27
CA ILE A 111 0.59 4.24 2.14
C ILE A 111 -0.53 5.15 2.64
N SER A 112 -0.20 6.43 2.84
CA SER A 112 -1.10 7.41 3.43
C SER A 112 -1.60 8.38 2.36
N PRO A 113 -2.91 8.46 2.11
CA PRO A 113 -3.48 9.55 1.33
C PRO A 113 -3.31 10.91 2.02
N ASN A 114 -3.46 11.99 1.24
CA ASN A 114 -3.74 13.32 1.75
C ASN A 114 -5.18 13.42 2.31
N THR A 115 -5.55 14.57 2.87
CA THR A 115 -6.90 14.80 3.45
C THR A 115 -7.90 15.45 2.50
N LEU A 116 -7.52 15.64 1.23
CA LEU A 116 -8.35 16.33 0.24
C LEU A 116 -9.35 15.37 -0.42
N PRO A 117 -10.50 15.86 -0.91
CA PRO A 117 -11.48 15.01 -1.59
C PRO A 117 -10.93 14.35 -2.85
N GLY A 118 -11.20 13.07 -3.02
CA GLY A 118 -10.70 12.31 -4.15
C GLY A 118 -10.80 10.80 -3.95
N VAL A 119 -10.18 10.06 -4.86
CA VAL A 119 -10.09 8.61 -4.78
C VAL A 119 -8.67 8.20 -5.14
N LEU A 120 -8.04 7.38 -4.27
CA LEU A 120 -6.84 6.64 -4.60
C LEU A 120 -7.19 5.23 -5.02
N ILE A 121 -6.55 4.78 -6.08
CA ILE A 121 -6.63 3.40 -6.55
C ILE A 121 -5.21 2.87 -6.58
N ILE A 122 -4.96 1.73 -5.94
CA ILE A 122 -3.63 1.15 -5.78
C ILE A 122 -3.68 -0.30 -6.23
N ASP A 123 -2.75 -0.68 -7.09
CA ASP A 123 -2.67 -2.00 -7.71
C ASP A 123 -1.21 -2.47 -7.80
N ASP A 124 -1.03 -3.76 -8.08
CA ASP A 124 0.27 -4.39 -8.34
C ASP A 124 1.32 -4.14 -7.22
N ILE A 125 0.86 -4.14 -5.97
CA ILE A 125 1.72 -3.90 -4.81
C ILE A 125 2.69 -5.08 -4.64
N ARG A 126 3.99 -4.83 -4.65
CA ARG A 126 5.01 -5.86 -4.45
C ARG A 126 6.02 -5.37 -3.44
N SER A 127 6.39 -6.25 -2.52
CA SER A 127 7.44 -5.99 -1.55
C SER A 127 8.30 -7.24 -1.37
N ASN A 128 9.61 -7.05 -1.28
CA ASN A 128 10.56 -8.11 -0.91
C ASN A 128 11.20 -7.85 0.47
N VAL A 129 10.50 -7.11 1.33
CA VAL A 129 10.88 -6.92 2.73
C VAL A 129 10.82 -8.27 3.44
N ASN A 130 11.93 -8.65 4.07
CA ASN A 130 12.05 -9.91 4.77
C ASN A 130 12.27 -9.62 6.25
N SER A 131 11.39 -10.19 7.09
CA SER A 131 11.56 -10.10 8.54
C SER A 131 12.82 -10.83 8.99
N CYS A 132 13.47 -10.33 10.03
CA CYS A 132 14.51 -11.09 10.71
C CYS A 132 13.87 -12.33 11.35
N GLY A 133 14.16 -13.53 10.82
CA GLY A 133 13.79 -14.77 11.49
C GLY A 133 14.42 -14.82 12.89
N TRP A 134 13.65 -15.23 13.89
CA TRP A 134 14.23 -15.75 15.12
C TRP A 134 14.96 -17.04 14.75
N GLY A 135 16.24 -17.13 15.12
CA GLY A 135 17.05 -18.28 14.76
C GLY A 135 16.46 -19.58 15.30
N SER A 136 16.01 -20.45 14.40
CA SER A 136 15.94 -21.89 14.64
C SER A 136 15.83 -22.63 13.30
N THR A 137 16.95 -23.22 12.86
CA THR A 137 17.07 -24.29 11.84
C THR A 137 16.53 -24.03 10.42
N PRO A 138 17.15 -24.59 9.36
CA PRO A 138 16.75 -24.34 7.97
C PRO A 138 15.44 -25.05 7.66
N SER A 139 14.32 -24.40 7.93
CA SER A 139 13.05 -24.68 7.28
C SER A 139 12.82 -23.55 6.28
N VAL A 140 12.76 -23.91 5.00
CA VAL A 140 12.42 -23.00 3.90
C VAL A 140 11.00 -22.50 4.14
N VAL A 141 10.85 -21.34 4.79
CA VAL A 141 9.61 -20.59 4.84
C VAL A 141 9.92 -19.18 4.39
N THR A 142 9.57 -18.89 3.14
CA THR A 142 9.60 -17.55 2.56
C THR A 142 8.37 -16.80 3.07
N GLU A 143 8.48 -16.14 4.23
CA GLU A 143 7.44 -15.22 4.70
C GLU A 143 7.62 -13.87 4.00
N ASN A 144 6.86 -13.67 2.92
CA ASN A 144 6.70 -12.36 2.30
C ASN A 144 5.92 -11.44 3.25
N ALA A 145 6.33 -10.18 3.36
CA ALA A 145 5.54 -9.18 4.08
C ALA A 145 4.17 -9.02 3.39
N ASN A 146 3.12 -9.58 4.01
CA ASN A 146 1.76 -9.39 3.55
C ASN A 146 1.25 -8.03 4.04
N MET A 147 0.68 -7.26 3.11
CA MET A 147 -0.07 -6.08 3.50
C MET A 147 -1.39 -6.54 4.12
N SER A 148 -1.55 -6.34 5.42
CA SER A 148 -2.66 -6.89 6.20
C SER A 148 -3.12 -5.87 7.23
N THR A 149 -4.45 -5.75 7.32
CA THR A 149 -5.18 -4.78 8.12
C THR A 149 -5.33 -5.21 9.55
N LYS A 150 -5.01 -4.31 10.48
CA LYS A 150 -5.60 -4.38 11.82
C LYS A 150 -7.04 -3.87 11.79
N SER A 151 -8.00 -4.74 11.49
CA SER A 151 -9.19 -4.96 12.33
C SER A 151 -10.07 -6.08 11.75
N SER A 152 -10.29 -7.09 12.59
CA SER A 152 -11.12 -8.29 12.42
C SER A 152 -10.57 -9.38 11.50
N HIS A 153 -10.41 -10.56 12.10
CA HIS A 153 -10.32 -11.86 11.48
C HIS A 153 -11.10 -11.96 10.16
N LEU A 154 -10.57 -12.77 9.24
CA LEU A 154 -11.15 -13.23 7.96
C LEU A 154 -10.56 -12.55 6.72
N VAL A 155 -9.29 -12.85 6.42
CA VAL A 155 -8.96 -13.33 5.07
C VAL A 155 -8.86 -14.86 5.15
N ASN A 156 -9.94 -15.51 5.57
CA ASN A 156 -10.11 -16.95 5.36
C ASN A 156 -10.78 -17.11 3.99
N ASP A 157 -9.99 -17.01 2.92
CA ASP A 157 -9.82 -18.14 2.01
C ASP A 157 -8.78 -17.78 0.95
N ASN A 158 -7.71 -18.57 0.96
CA ASN A 158 -6.67 -18.74 -0.04
C ASN A 158 -6.03 -17.50 -0.69
N ARG A 159 -4.87 -17.17 -0.12
CA ARG A 159 -3.74 -16.45 -0.73
C ARG A 159 -3.98 -14.95 -0.92
N CYS A 160 -3.76 -14.19 0.15
CA CYS A 160 -3.10 -12.89 -0.01
C CYS A 160 -1.64 -13.17 -0.40
N THR A 161 -1.45 -13.40 -1.70
CA THR A 161 -0.21 -13.09 -2.40
C THR A 161 -0.58 -11.88 -3.25
N ILE A 162 0.04 -10.74 -2.99
CA ILE A 162 0.08 -9.68 -3.98
C ILE A 162 1.22 -10.01 -4.97
#